data_AF-A0A7V8VMC2-F1
#
_entry.id   AF-A0A7V8VMC2-F1
#
_cell.length_a   1.000
_cell.length_b   1.000
_cell.length_c   1.000
_cell.angle_alpha   90.00
_cell.angle_beta   90.00
_cell.angle_gamma   90.00
#
_symmetry.space_group_name_H-M   'P 1'
#
loop_
_entity.id
_entity.type
_entity.pdbx_description
1 polymer ?
#
loop_
_entity_poly.entity_id
_entity_poly.type
_entity_poly.pdbx_seq_one_letter_code
_entity_poly.pdbx_strand_id
1 'polypeptide(L)'
;NQLIANDPDWRGKVFVSIQNNAARVQASIPLKDVALMSGRYLNGEATVQASPDGDPYKAQITNVILANQAVPEGVLESRVFGWSSVHGMAQKWLNEQNIAVFRIENDRVIGETR
;
A
#
# COMPACT_ATOMS: atom_id res chain seq x y z
N ASN A 1 -11.00 -14.12 -3.90
CA ASN A 1 -10.74 -12.84 -3.20
C ASN A 1 -10.79 -13.12 -1.71
N GLN A 2 -9.65 -13.47 -1.10
CA GLN A 2 -9.62 -14.05 0.24
C GLN A 2 -10.01 -13.07 1.36
N LEU A 3 -9.62 -11.79 1.29
CA LEU A 3 -10.02 -10.77 2.27
C LEU A 3 -11.54 -10.56 2.29
N ILE A 4 -12.17 -10.37 1.12
CA ILE A 4 -13.65 -10.26 1.02
C ILE A 4 -14.34 -11.58 1.39
N ALA A 5 -13.72 -12.73 1.09
CA ALA A 5 -14.27 -14.02 1.48
C ALA A 5 -14.24 -14.24 3.00
N ASN A 6 -13.20 -13.74 3.68
CA ASN A 6 -13.07 -13.79 5.13
C ASN A 6 -14.01 -12.78 5.81
N ASP A 7 -14.18 -11.60 5.22
CA ASP A 7 -15.10 -10.59 5.71
C ASP A 7 -15.60 -9.71 4.53
N PRO A 8 -16.89 -9.80 4.15
CA PRO A 8 -17.47 -9.05 3.05
C PRO A 8 -17.34 -7.53 3.16
N ASP A 9 -17.14 -7.00 4.37
CA ASP A 9 -16.95 -5.59 4.63
C ASP A 9 -15.60 -5.07 4.13
N TRP A 10 -14.67 -5.92 3.71
CA TRP A 10 -13.38 -5.53 3.14
C TRP A 10 -13.45 -4.88 1.76
N ARG A 11 -14.61 -4.95 1.08
CA ARG A 11 -14.78 -4.38 -0.26
C ARG A 11 -14.39 -2.91 -0.31
N GLY A 12 -13.35 -2.60 -1.06
CA GLY A 12 -12.89 -1.22 -1.23
C GLY A 12 -12.19 -0.63 0.00
N LYS A 13 -11.84 -1.45 1.00
CA LYS A 13 -11.21 -0.99 2.24
C LYS A 13 -9.70 -1.24 2.23
N VAL A 14 -9.02 -0.43 3.04
CA VAL A 14 -7.62 -0.58 3.41
C VAL A 14 -7.56 -0.65 4.93
N PHE A 15 -6.83 -1.64 5.44
CA PHE A 15 -6.54 -1.80 6.85
C PHE A 15 -5.04 -1.72 7.06
N VAL A 16 -4.65 -1.02 8.11
CA VAL A 16 -3.25 -0.84 8.49
C VAL A 16 -3.09 -1.28 9.93
N SER A 17 -2.14 -2.18 10.17
CA SER A 17 -1.71 -2.56 11.51
C SER A 17 -0.24 -2.24 11.66
N ILE A 18 0.15 -1.64 12.78
CA ILE A 18 1.53 -1.26 13.04
C ILE A 18 2.06 -2.17 14.14
N GLN A 19 3.18 -2.84 13.87
CA GLN A 19 3.89 -3.67 14.85
C GLN A 19 5.38 -3.62 14.56
N ASN A 20 6.21 -3.57 15.61
CA ASN A 20 7.66 -3.63 15.51
C ASN A 20 8.24 -2.60 14.52
N ASN A 21 7.73 -1.36 14.57
CA ASN A 21 8.14 -0.25 13.69
C ASN A 21 7.90 -0.52 12.18
N ALA A 22 6.99 -1.44 11.85
CA ALA A 22 6.55 -1.71 10.49
C ALA A 22 5.02 -1.64 10.39
N ALA A 23 4.52 -1.08 9.30
CA ALA A 23 3.11 -1.08 8.99
C ALA A 23 2.80 -2.23 8.04
N ARG A 24 1.95 -3.17 8.47
CA ARG A 24 1.32 -4.14 7.58
C ARG A 24 0.05 -3.53 7.01
N VAL A 25 -0.01 -3.44 5.69
CA VAL A 25 -1.12 -2.87 4.94
C VAL A 25 -1.82 -4.01 4.21
N GLN A 26 -3.14 -4.09 4.38
CA GLN A 26 -4.00 -5.02 3.65
C GLN A 26 -5.08 -4.22 2.94
N ALA A 27 -5.28 -4.47 1.66
CA ALA A 27 -6.20 -3.70 0.83
C ALA A 27 -7.03 -4.58 -0.09
N SER A 28 -8.27 -4.18 -0.33
CA SER A 28 -9.11 -4.73 -1.40
C SER A 28 -9.51 -3.63 -2.36
N ILE A 29 -8.84 -3.57 -3.51
CA ILE A 29 -9.00 -2.48 -4.49
C ILE A 29 -9.99 -2.93 -5.58
N PRO A 30 -11.08 -2.18 -5.83
CA PRO A 30 -12.01 -2.50 -6.90
C PRO A 30 -11.36 -2.26 -8.27
N LEU A 31 -11.48 -3.23 -9.18
CA LEU A 31 -10.92 -3.16 -10.54
C LEU A 31 -11.89 -2.48 -11.52
N LYS A 32 -12.55 -1.40 -11.08
CA LYS A 32 -13.60 -0.70 -11.84
C LYS A 32 -13.11 -0.07 -13.14
N ASP A 33 -11.83 0.32 -13.19
CA ASP A 33 -11.22 1.02 -14.33
C ASP A 33 -10.59 0.06 -15.35
N VAL A 34 -10.61 -1.25 -15.07
CA VAL A 34 -10.12 -2.29 -15.98
C VAL A 34 -11.32 -2.88 -16.72
N ALA A 35 -11.42 -2.58 -18.02
CA ALA A 35 -12.47 -3.13 -18.88
C ALA A 35 -12.52 -4.66 -18.73
N LEU A 36 -13.72 -5.23 -18.55
CA LEU A 36 -14.01 -6.65 -18.23
C LEU A 36 -13.81 -7.09 -16.76
N MET A 37 -13.25 -6.26 -15.88
CA MET A 37 -13.03 -6.61 -14.46
C MET A 37 -13.94 -5.83 -13.50
N SER A 38 -14.95 -5.14 -14.02
CA SER A 38 -15.97 -4.48 -13.18
C SER A 38 -16.65 -5.47 -12.24
N GLY A 39 -16.81 -5.08 -10.97
CA GLY A 39 -17.30 -5.94 -9.89
C GLY A 39 -16.28 -6.95 -9.35
N ARG A 40 -15.03 -6.97 -9.86
CA ARG A 40 -13.91 -7.71 -9.27
C ARG A 40 -13.08 -6.81 -8.37
N TYR A 41 -12.36 -7.46 -7.47
CA TYR A 41 -11.49 -6.80 -6.50
C TYR A 41 -10.13 -7.49 -6.50
N LEU A 42 -9.08 -6.68 -6.49
CA LEU A 42 -7.71 -7.12 -6.28
C LEU A 42 -7.41 -7.02 -4.78
N ASN A 43 -6.98 -8.13 -4.17
CA ASN A 43 -6.47 -8.08 -2.81
C ASN A 43 -4.97 -7.91 -2.83
N GLY A 44 -4.49 -7.04 -1.95
CA GLY A 44 -3.08 -6.83 -1.71
C GLY A 44 -2.76 -6.90 -0.23
N GLU A 45 -1.57 -7.38 0.07
CA GLU A 45 -0.91 -7.21 1.36
C GLU A 45 0.52 -6.71 1.11
N ALA A 46 1.01 -5.83 1.97
CA ALA A 46 2.39 -5.35 1.94
C ALA A 46 2.86 -5.00 3.35
N THR A 47 4.17 -5.02 3.56
CA THR A 47 4.84 -4.44 4.72
C THR A 47 5.52 -3.15 4.32
N VAL A 48 5.27 -2.07 5.04
CA VAL A 48 5.89 -0.75 4.86
C VAL A 48 6.77 -0.43 6.05
N GLN A 49 7.99 0.00 5.78
CA GLN A 49 8.93 0.49 6.79
C GLN A 49 9.38 1.91 6.42
N ALA A 50 9.49 2.78 7.42
CA ALA A 50 10.06 4.11 7.20
C ALA A 50 11.54 4.00 6.84
N SER A 51 12.03 4.93 6.02
CA SER A 51 13.46 5.05 5.77
C SER A 51 14.20 5.45 7.05
N PRO A 52 15.43 4.96 7.29
CA PRO A 52 16.21 5.36 8.47
C PRO A 52 16.48 6.87 8.57
N ASP A 53 16.53 7.56 7.43
CA ASP A 53 16.70 9.02 7.36
C ASP A 53 15.37 9.80 7.46
N GLY A 54 14.24 9.10 7.64
CA GLY A 54 12.91 9.69 7.72
C GLY A 54 12.37 10.19 6.38
N ASP A 55 13.10 9.97 5.28
CA ASP A 55 12.67 10.38 3.94
C ASP A 55 11.45 9.55 3.50
N PRO A 56 10.28 10.17 3.31
CA PRO A 56 9.06 9.46 2.93
C PRO A 56 9.17 8.81 1.53
N TYR A 57 10.04 9.31 0.64
CA TYR A 57 10.21 8.75 -0.71
C TYR A 57 11.11 7.51 -0.74
N LYS A 58 11.84 7.25 0.35
CA LYS A 58 12.71 6.08 0.52
C LYS A 58 12.09 5.02 1.44
N ALA A 59 10.82 5.17 1.81
CA ALA A 59 10.11 4.15 2.57
C ALA A 59 10.18 2.79 1.83
N GLN A 60 10.49 1.73 2.57
CA GLN A 60 10.66 0.40 2.00
C GLN A 60 9.32 -0.32 1.99
N ILE A 61 8.94 -0.87 0.84
CA ILE A 61 7.73 -1.68 0.68
C ILE A 61 8.19 -3.10 0.36
N THR A 62 7.96 -4.02 1.28
CA THR A 62 8.40 -5.42 1.19
C THR A 62 7.21 -6.37 1.35
N ASN A 63 7.44 -7.68 1.13
CA ASN A 63 6.45 -8.75 1.32
C ASN A 63 5.13 -8.50 0.58
N VAL A 64 5.21 -7.98 -0.65
CA VAL A 64 4.00 -7.68 -1.41
C VAL A 64 3.37 -8.96 -1.93
N ILE A 65 2.12 -9.18 -1.57
CA ILE A 65 1.29 -10.29 -2.00
C ILE A 65 0.10 -9.70 -2.74
N LEU A 66 -0.07 -10.03 -4.01
CA LEU A 66 -1.26 -9.66 -4.78
C LEU A 66 -2.01 -10.94 -5.19
N ALA A 67 -3.33 -10.96 -4.99
CA ALA A 67 -4.17 -12.12 -5.32
C ALA A 67 -3.62 -13.46 -4.79
N ASN A 68 -3.05 -13.45 -3.58
CA ASN A 68 -2.42 -14.61 -2.90
C ASN A 68 -1.12 -15.12 -3.55
N GLN A 69 -0.49 -14.33 -4.41
CA GLN A 69 0.81 -14.63 -4.99
C GLN A 69 1.82 -13.57 -4.54
N ALA A 70 2.99 -14.02 -4.07
CA ALA A 70 4.09 -13.13 -3.79
C ALA A 70 4.55 -12.46 -5.09
N VAL A 71 4.64 -11.15 -5.06
CA VAL A 71 4.97 -10.33 -6.22
C VAL A 71 6.44 -9.92 -6.13
N PRO A 72 7.24 -10.17 -7.19
CA PRO A 72 8.61 -9.69 -7.24
C PRO A 72 8.66 -8.16 -7.13
N GLU A 73 9.65 -7.64 -6.44
CA GLU A 73 9.80 -6.20 -6.17
C GLU A 73 9.75 -5.35 -7.46
N GLY A 74 10.35 -5.83 -8.55
CA GLY A 74 10.32 -5.16 -9.86
C GLY A 74 8.93 -5.00 -10.50
N VAL A 75 7.92 -5.74 -10.05
CA VAL A 75 6.53 -5.57 -10.51
C VAL A 75 5.86 -4.37 -9.82
N LEU A 76 6.30 -3.99 -8.62
CA LEU A 76 5.81 -2.80 -7.91
C LEU A 76 6.18 -1.49 -8.60
N GLU A 77 7.32 -1.49 -9.29
CA GLU A 77 7.79 -0.38 -10.11
C GLU A 77 7.11 -0.32 -11.48
N SER A 78 6.56 -1.46 -11.92
CA SER A 78 5.83 -1.53 -13.18
C SER A 78 4.44 -0.90 -13.05
N ARG A 79 3.91 -0.33 -14.15
CA ARG A 79 2.51 0.10 -14.22
C ARG A 79 1.60 -1.12 -14.24
N VAL A 80 1.22 -1.58 -13.07
CA VAL A 80 0.31 -2.71 -12.91
C VAL A 80 -1.12 -2.21 -13.19
N PHE A 81 -1.77 -2.78 -14.22
CA PHE A 81 -3.18 -2.51 -14.60
C PHE A 81 -3.55 -1.05 -14.93
N GLY A 82 -2.64 -0.27 -15.52
CA GLY A 82 -2.93 1.12 -15.94
C GLY A 82 -2.98 2.14 -14.79
N TRP A 83 -2.78 1.68 -13.56
CA TRP A 83 -2.50 2.51 -12.39
C TRP A 83 -1.03 2.94 -12.40
N SER A 84 -0.73 4.12 -11.81
CA SER A 84 0.65 4.48 -11.48
C SER A 84 1.28 3.38 -10.61
N SER A 85 2.61 3.26 -10.63
CA SER A 85 3.32 2.35 -9.71
C SER A 85 2.85 2.61 -8.26
N VAL A 86 2.86 1.58 -7.41
CA VAL A 86 2.48 1.73 -5.99
C VAL A 86 3.30 2.85 -5.34
N HIS A 87 4.59 2.90 -5.70
CA HIS A 87 5.49 3.99 -5.35
C HIS A 87 4.96 5.34 -5.83
N GLY A 88 4.64 5.49 -7.12
CA GLY A 88 4.11 6.74 -7.67
C GLY A 88 2.79 7.21 -7.04
N MET A 89 1.90 6.30 -6.62
CA MET A 89 0.70 6.65 -5.86
C MET A 89 1.03 7.17 -4.46
N ALA A 90 1.93 6.49 -3.75
CA ALA A 90 2.38 6.90 -2.43
C ALA A 90 3.06 8.27 -2.49
N GLN A 91 3.96 8.48 -3.46
CA GLN A 91 4.64 9.77 -3.67
C GLN A 91 3.64 10.91 -3.92
N LYS A 92 2.65 10.68 -4.79
CA LYS A 92 1.61 11.68 -5.08
C LYS A 92 0.86 12.08 -3.81
N TRP A 93 0.43 11.11 -3.01
CA TRP A 93 -0.27 11.39 -1.76
C TRP A 93 0.61 12.13 -0.75
N LEU A 94 1.87 11.69 -0.57
CA LEU A 94 2.84 12.34 0.31
C LEU A 94 3.05 13.82 -0.08
N ASN A 95 3.14 14.10 -1.37
CA ASN A 95 3.23 15.46 -1.91
C ASN A 95 1.96 16.27 -1.62
N GLU A 96 0.79 15.70 -1.89
CA GLU A 96 -0.51 16.37 -1.65
C GLU A 96 -0.71 16.72 -0.16
N GLN A 97 -0.16 15.91 0.75
CA GLN A 97 -0.22 16.14 2.20
C GLN A 97 0.97 16.97 2.74
N ASN A 98 1.89 17.42 1.89
CA ASN A 98 3.12 18.15 2.27
C ASN A 98 3.96 17.44 3.34
N ILE A 99 3.99 16.10 3.34
CA ILE A 99 4.76 15.31 4.30
C ILE A 99 6.26 15.41 3.96
N ALA A 100 7.05 15.95 4.89
CA ALA A 100 8.50 16.07 4.76
C ALA A 100 9.28 14.98 5.51
N VAL A 101 8.73 14.49 6.62
CA VAL A 101 9.33 13.40 7.39
C VAL A 101 8.27 12.35 7.66
N PHE A 102 8.62 11.08 7.47
CA PHE A 102 7.78 9.94 7.78
C PHE A 102 8.53 8.94 8.64
N ARG A 103 7.97 8.65 9.83
CA ARG A 103 8.53 7.70 10.78
C ARG A 103 7.47 6.70 11.21
N ILE A 104 7.89 5.45 11.42
CA ILE A 104 7.09 4.42 12.08
C ILE A 104 7.84 4.03 13.33
N GLU A 105 7.36 4.47 14.48
CA GLU A 105 8.01 4.25 15.77
C GLU A 105 6.94 4.13 16.87
N ASN A 106 7.22 3.34 17.91
CA ASN A 106 6.34 3.19 19.07
C ASN A 106 4.89 2.82 18.68
N ASP A 107 4.75 1.90 17.73
CA ASP A 107 3.47 1.42 17.17
C ASP A 107 2.58 2.53 16.56
N ARG A 108 3.20 3.62 16.08
CA ARG A 108 2.51 4.76 15.49
C ARG A 108 3.22 5.23 14.21
N VAL A 109 2.45 5.88 13.34
CA VAL A 109 2.99 6.65 12.21
C VAL A 109 3.08 8.11 12.62
N ILE A 110 4.24 8.71 12.40
CA ILE A 110 4.48 10.13 12.63
C ILE A 110 4.83 10.75 11.28
N GLY A 111 4.01 11.71 10.85
CA GLY A 111 4.25 12.54 9.69
C GLY A 111 4.50 13.98 10.13
N GLU A 112 5.58 14.59 9.65
CA GLU A 112 5.83 16.02 9.82
C GLU A 112 5.57 16.73 8.50
N THR A 113 4.79 17.80 8.53
CA THR A 113 4.49 18.63 7.38
C THR A 113 5.43 19.84 7.31
N ARG A 114 5.61 20.41 6.11
CA ARG A 114 6.24 21.73 5.95
C ARG A 114 5.27 22.87 6.23
#